data_AF-A0A2K8KQC2-F1
#
_entry.id   AF-A0A2K8KQC2-F1
#
_cell.length_a   1.000
_cell.length_b   1.000
_cell.length_c   1.000
_cell.angle_alpha   90.00
_cell.angle_beta   90.00
_cell.angle_gamma   90.00
#
_symmetry.space_group_name_H-M   'P 1'
#
loop_
_entity.id
_entity.type
_entity.pdbx_description
1 polymer ?
#
loop_
_entity_poly.entity_id
_entity_poly.type
_entity_poly.pdbx_seq_one_letter_code
_entity_poly.pdbx_strand_id
1 'polypeptide(L)'
;MTNINIWVPILISTLMIFIFYTSGAIIFELLRFKITNPFSYIAGGFFAYFTFISIFSFPLQLISVIPYVFFVYYLFTLTIIYLIFCLIFLKFWITAGFISQKSLVFLICLAVIAGISYAGHQYFATENFARHKNVLSIIYWLRDNPVSFFNNSTFYNFLGFKPFESWQTFQISAVILSRASTYQIQDVIIPFTFIIEAVISTSVFITMYESFAKKRTKLMEYVTLVVSLVFFVSTKLVLSIYGFSFWSGEVMFVNLIFYAIVLTLNYTSMDYRERHKATFIGMVLGGYISFSWDSSYHIVFLIYCLFFVIQRKFTRNFTKDILKISMFALIDICFYNIILKLYIQAIIFSALLLLLLVIAAAMTNNYSVVTKFETFVDSRIRLVSLILPSIFMVISIGMTLNSGTSFVDSENNYLNFIYVWTTIIKWESARYITTFIIALAILVVALVWFFVRAKFKKDFLTDSVDLMLISYLTFYNPIVVKFINLFYPSMTSSNGIIMIIQGMVVANVLVIWLCNKVDARKPEQLKIIKKYNWIK
;
A
#
# COMPACT_ATOMS: atom_id res chain seq x y z
N MET A 1 5.58 39.45 10.61
CA MET A 1 5.53 37.98 10.64
C MET A 1 6.47 37.48 9.56
N THR A 2 7.52 36.75 9.91
CA THR A 2 8.46 36.18 8.93
C THR A 2 7.92 34.82 8.50
N ASN A 3 7.65 34.62 7.21
CA ASN A 3 7.35 33.28 6.71
C ASN A 3 8.65 32.47 6.65
N ILE A 4 8.59 31.16 6.90
CA ILE A 4 9.75 30.30 6.65
C ILE A 4 9.98 30.25 5.14
N ASN A 5 11.23 30.41 4.73
CA ASN A 5 11.57 30.41 3.33
C ASN A 5 11.28 29.03 2.72
N ILE A 6 10.57 28.99 1.58
CA ILE A 6 10.19 27.75 0.88
C ILE A 6 11.39 26.87 0.50
N TRP A 7 12.59 27.45 0.42
CA TRP A 7 13.84 26.70 0.26
C TRP A 7 14.10 25.69 1.38
N VAL A 8 13.65 25.95 2.61
CA VAL A 8 13.83 25.05 3.75
C VAL A 8 13.12 23.71 3.55
N PRO A 9 11.78 23.65 3.33
CA PRO A 9 11.11 22.38 3.05
C PRO A 9 11.60 21.72 1.76
N ILE A 10 11.97 22.50 0.72
CA ILE A 10 12.56 21.93 -0.51
C ILE A 10 13.87 21.19 -0.20
N LEU A 11 14.78 21.79 0.58
CA LEU A 11 16.06 21.17 0.93
C LEU A 11 15.87 19.90 1.76
N ILE A 12 14.97 19.93 2.75
CA ILE A 12 14.63 18.77 3.57
C ILE A 12 14.06 17.65 2.68
N SER A 13 13.07 17.96 1.83
CA SER A 13 12.49 16.99 0.90
C SER A 13 13.54 16.40 -0.04
N THR A 14 14.43 17.23 -0.60
CA THR A 14 15.49 16.78 -1.53
C THR A 14 16.44 15.79 -0.85
N LEU A 15 16.86 16.10 0.38
CA LEU A 15 17.70 15.22 1.19
C LEU A 15 17.00 13.88 1.48
N MET A 16 15.71 13.90 1.81
CA MET A 16 14.96 12.67 2.06
C MET A 16 14.74 11.84 0.79
N ILE A 17 14.44 12.48 -0.35
CA ILE A 17 14.35 11.80 -1.65
C ILE A 17 15.67 11.13 -2.00
N PHE A 18 16.79 11.80 -1.71
CA PHE A 18 18.11 11.21 -1.89
C PHE A 18 18.29 9.95 -1.03
N ILE A 19 17.93 9.99 0.26
CA ILE A 19 17.95 8.82 1.14
C ILE A 19 17.08 7.69 0.57
N PHE A 20 15.85 7.97 0.13
CA PHE A 20 14.95 6.96 -0.40
C PHE A 20 15.48 6.35 -1.70
N TYR A 21 16.08 7.15 -2.56
CA TYR A 21 16.72 6.68 -3.77
C TYR A 21 17.88 5.71 -3.47
N THR A 22 18.82 6.12 -2.60
CA THR A 22 19.98 5.29 -2.24
C THR A 22 19.57 4.05 -1.46
N SER A 23 18.61 4.15 -0.55
CA SER A 23 17.98 3.03 0.15
C SER A 23 17.47 1.98 -0.83
N GLY A 24 16.68 2.44 -1.81
CA GLY A 24 16.16 1.59 -2.86
C GLY A 24 17.29 0.93 -3.63
N ALA A 25 18.25 1.70 -4.14
CA ALA A 25 19.36 1.15 -4.92
C ALA A 25 20.11 0.04 -4.15
N ILE A 26 20.39 0.24 -2.86
CA ILE A 26 21.01 -0.76 -1.98
C ILE A 26 20.16 -2.03 -1.89
N ILE A 27 18.87 -1.89 -1.58
CA ILE A 27 17.97 -3.04 -1.42
C ILE A 27 17.83 -3.80 -2.75
N PHE A 28 17.65 -3.08 -3.85
CA PHE A 28 17.48 -3.67 -5.16
C PHE A 28 18.72 -4.44 -5.62
N GLU A 29 19.91 -3.94 -5.31
CA GLU A 29 21.16 -4.63 -5.65
C GLU A 29 21.48 -5.79 -4.69
N LEU A 30 21.26 -5.64 -3.37
CA LEU A 30 21.37 -6.75 -2.40
C LEU A 30 20.45 -7.92 -2.77
N LEU A 31 19.23 -7.61 -3.22
CA LEU A 31 18.25 -8.61 -3.66
C LEU A 31 18.42 -9.03 -5.13
N ARG A 32 19.41 -8.44 -5.83
CA ARG A 32 19.76 -8.70 -7.25
C ARG A 32 18.59 -8.54 -8.22
N PHE A 33 17.75 -7.53 -7.99
CA PHE A 33 16.65 -7.21 -8.89
C PHE A 33 17.16 -6.56 -10.18
N LYS A 34 16.64 -7.05 -11.31
CA LYS A 34 16.90 -6.47 -12.63
C LYS A 34 15.90 -5.35 -12.91
N ILE A 35 16.05 -4.20 -12.27
CA ILE A 35 15.29 -3.00 -12.63
C ILE A 35 16.10 -2.16 -13.63
N THR A 36 15.44 -1.70 -14.69
CA THR A 36 16.10 -0.89 -15.71
C THR A 36 16.02 0.62 -15.42
N ASN A 37 15.13 1.06 -14.54
CA ASN A 37 14.90 2.48 -14.25
C ASN A 37 15.23 2.85 -12.81
N PRO A 38 16.18 3.79 -12.62
CA PRO A 38 16.61 4.20 -11.30
C PRO A 38 15.49 4.87 -10.49
N PHE A 39 14.51 5.51 -11.14
CA PHE A 39 13.44 6.20 -10.44
C PHE A 39 12.43 5.26 -9.77
N SER A 40 12.40 3.98 -10.15
CA SER A 40 11.61 2.95 -9.46
C SER A 40 12.20 2.57 -8.10
N TYR A 41 13.48 2.90 -7.84
CA TYR A 41 14.12 2.69 -6.53
C TYR A 41 13.55 3.59 -5.45
N ILE A 42 13.04 4.78 -5.79
CA ILE A 42 12.57 5.76 -4.82
C ILE A 42 11.39 5.21 -4.00
N ALA A 43 10.34 4.68 -4.64
CA ALA A 43 9.20 4.09 -3.95
C ALA A 43 9.61 2.88 -3.10
N GLY A 44 10.46 2.00 -3.66
CA GLY A 44 10.93 0.82 -2.94
C GLY A 44 11.77 1.16 -1.70
N GLY A 45 12.67 2.13 -1.82
CA GLY A 45 13.47 2.62 -0.70
C GLY A 45 12.65 3.38 0.32
N PHE A 46 11.67 4.20 -0.10
CA PHE A 46 10.74 4.87 0.80
C PHE A 46 9.99 3.89 1.69
N PHE A 47 9.28 2.91 1.09
CA PHE A 47 8.47 1.98 1.87
C PHE A 47 9.34 1.05 2.73
N ALA A 48 10.45 0.56 2.20
CA ALA A 48 11.36 -0.27 2.98
C ALA A 48 12.00 0.49 4.14
N TYR A 49 12.36 1.76 3.95
CA TYR A 49 12.88 2.62 5.02
C TYR A 49 11.86 2.75 6.17
N PHE A 50 10.58 2.98 5.87
CA PHE A 50 9.54 3.02 6.90
C PHE A 50 9.30 1.66 7.56
N THR A 51 9.44 0.54 6.84
CA THR A 51 9.45 -0.79 7.45
C THR A 51 10.59 -0.95 8.44
N PHE A 52 11.80 -0.55 8.07
CA PHE A 52 12.96 -0.62 8.97
C PHE A 52 12.76 0.27 10.19
N ILE A 53 12.31 1.52 10.00
CA ILE A 53 11.96 2.39 11.11
C ILE A 53 10.97 1.67 12.03
N SER A 54 9.87 1.14 11.49
CA SER A 54 8.85 0.48 12.26
C SER A 54 9.45 -0.62 13.14
N ILE A 55 10.23 -1.53 12.54
CA ILE A 55 10.87 -2.65 13.22
C ILE A 55 11.83 -2.18 14.33
N PHE A 56 12.70 -1.21 14.05
CA PHE A 56 13.67 -0.71 15.03
C PHE A 56 13.01 0.13 16.13
N SER A 57 11.87 0.73 15.83
CA SER A 57 11.11 1.56 16.76
C SER A 57 10.23 0.73 17.71
N PHE A 58 9.82 -0.49 17.32
CA PHE A 58 8.91 -1.34 18.09
C PHE A 58 9.35 -1.62 19.53
N PRO A 59 10.60 -2.03 19.84
CA PRO A 59 10.97 -2.35 21.21
C PRO A 59 10.87 -1.13 22.14
N LEU A 60 11.18 0.06 21.63
CA LEU A 60 11.09 1.31 22.39
C LEU A 60 9.65 1.72 22.62
N GLN A 61 8.77 1.45 21.65
CA GLN A 61 7.34 1.71 21.79
C GLN A 61 6.65 0.78 22.80
N LEU A 62 7.29 -0.31 23.27
CA LEU A 62 6.76 -1.17 24.33
C LEU A 62 7.07 -0.67 25.75
N ILE A 63 8.00 0.27 25.90
CA ILE A 63 8.41 0.76 27.23
C ILE A 63 7.47 1.88 27.65
N SER A 64 6.69 1.61 28.70
CA SER A 64 5.56 2.46 29.04
C SER A 64 5.93 3.87 29.45
N VAL A 65 7.11 4.07 30.04
CA VAL A 65 7.52 5.33 30.70
C VAL A 65 8.29 6.27 29.77
N ILE A 66 8.60 5.86 28.52
CA ILE A 66 9.41 6.69 27.62
C ILE A 66 8.62 7.94 27.18
N PRO A 67 9.22 9.15 27.25
CA PRO A 67 8.60 10.36 26.72
C PRO A 67 8.50 10.35 25.20
N TYR A 68 7.40 10.85 24.62
CA TYR A 68 7.21 10.93 23.15
C TYR A 68 8.36 11.66 22.43
N VAL A 69 8.91 12.70 23.03
CA VAL A 69 10.00 13.50 22.49
C VAL A 69 11.28 12.67 22.29
N PHE A 70 11.54 11.72 23.19
CA PHE A 70 12.67 10.78 23.04
C PHE A 70 12.51 9.95 21.77
N PHE A 71 11.29 9.53 21.44
CA PHE A 71 10.99 8.77 20.24
C PHE A 71 11.19 9.59 18.96
N VAL A 72 10.81 10.87 18.96
CA VAL A 72 11.08 11.78 17.84
C VAL A 72 12.59 11.91 17.60
N TYR A 73 13.38 12.11 18.66
CA TYR A 73 14.85 12.15 18.56
C TYR A 73 15.46 10.80 18.16
N TYR A 74 14.89 9.68 18.60
CA TYR A 74 15.32 8.34 18.22
C TYR A 74 15.13 8.10 16.71
N LEU A 75 13.93 8.37 16.18
CA LEU A 75 13.68 8.27 14.74
C LEU A 75 14.60 9.18 13.94
N PHE A 76 14.83 10.40 14.43
CA PHE A 76 15.76 11.31 13.80
C PHE A 76 17.19 10.77 13.79
N THR A 77 17.65 10.21 14.90
CA THR A 77 18.98 9.58 15.01
C THR A 77 19.11 8.40 14.05
N LEU A 78 18.10 7.54 13.96
CA LEU A 78 18.06 6.46 12.97
C LEU A 78 18.16 7.01 11.54
N THR A 79 17.48 8.11 11.25
CA THR A 79 17.52 8.78 9.94
C THR A 79 18.91 9.31 9.62
N ILE A 80 19.60 9.92 10.58
CA ILE A 80 20.99 10.38 10.42
C ILE A 80 21.91 9.18 10.16
N ILE A 81 21.83 8.14 10.98
CA ILE A 81 22.66 6.93 10.83
C ILE A 81 22.44 6.34 9.44
N TYR A 82 21.18 6.27 9.01
CA TYR A 82 20.80 5.77 7.70
C TYR A 82 21.33 6.65 6.55
N LEU A 83 21.29 7.98 6.70
CA LEU A 83 21.88 8.91 5.75
C LEU A 83 23.42 8.75 5.67
N ILE A 84 24.10 8.63 6.81
CA ILE A 84 25.55 8.39 6.86
C ILE A 84 25.88 7.08 6.13
N PHE A 85 25.12 6.02 6.40
CA PHE A 85 25.25 4.76 5.67
C PHE A 85 25.10 4.98 4.17
N CYS A 86 24.04 5.66 3.72
CA CYS A 86 23.83 5.96 2.29
C CYS A 86 24.99 6.77 1.67
N LEU A 87 25.58 7.73 2.40
CA LEU A 87 26.69 8.56 1.94
C LEU A 87 28.01 7.78 1.82
N ILE A 88 28.35 6.94 2.80
CA ILE A 88 29.56 6.09 2.77
C ILE A 88 29.55 5.20 1.53
N PHE A 89 28.37 4.71 1.22
CA PHE A 89 28.13 3.70 0.21
C PHE A 89 27.82 4.33 -1.17
N LEU A 90 27.64 5.65 -1.26
CA LEU A 90 27.25 6.42 -2.44
C LEU A 90 27.99 6.05 -3.74
N LYS A 91 29.32 5.82 -3.67
CA LYS A 91 30.16 5.44 -4.81
C LYS A 91 29.72 4.14 -5.49
N PHE A 92 29.07 3.24 -4.76
CA PHE A 92 28.63 1.95 -5.26
C PHE A 92 27.24 2.02 -5.92
N TRP A 93 26.37 2.95 -5.51
CA TRP A 93 24.94 2.91 -5.88
C TRP A 93 24.50 4.03 -6.82
N ILE A 94 25.22 5.15 -6.89
CA ILE A 94 24.94 6.17 -7.91
C ILE A 94 25.49 5.67 -9.25
N THR A 95 24.66 4.96 -9.99
CA THR A 95 24.92 4.69 -11.40
C THR A 95 24.87 6.01 -12.17
N ALA A 96 25.83 6.23 -13.09
CA ALA A 96 25.94 7.42 -13.93
C ALA A 96 24.71 7.67 -14.85
N GLY A 97 23.69 6.81 -14.82
CA GLY A 97 22.44 6.93 -15.57
C GLY A 97 21.37 7.84 -14.96
N PHE A 98 21.64 8.50 -13.82
CA PHE A 98 20.70 9.47 -13.21
C PHE A 98 20.37 10.64 -14.16
N ILE A 99 21.33 11.05 -15.00
CA ILE A 99 21.12 12.04 -16.07
C ILE A 99 20.96 11.26 -17.39
N SER A 100 19.76 10.76 -17.64
CA SER A 100 19.42 10.02 -18.87
C SER A 100 18.03 10.41 -19.36
N GLN A 101 17.62 9.96 -20.56
CA GLN A 101 16.28 10.23 -21.07
C GLN A 101 15.16 9.83 -20.08
N LYS A 102 15.41 8.84 -19.22
CA LYS A 102 14.50 8.41 -18.16
C LYS A 102 14.27 9.49 -17.09
N SER A 103 15.25 10.36 -16.83
CA SER A 103 15.10 11.47 -15.88
C SER A 103 14.18 12.54 -16.41
N LEU A 104 14.28 12.85 -17.71
CA LEU A 104 13.37 13.80 -18.35
C LEU A 104 11.92 13.26 -18.34
N VAL A 105 11.72 11.98 -18.65
CA VAL A 105 10.39 11.34 -18.53
C VAL A 105 9.87 11.39 -17.10
N PHE A 106 10.71 11.08 -16.10
CA PHE A 106 10.33 11.17 -14.69
C PHE A 106 9.95 12.59 -14.28
N LEU A 107 10.73 13.61 -14.66
CA LEU A 107 10.45 15.00 -14.34
C LEU A 107 9.15 15.50 -14.97
N ILE A 108 8.84 15.09 -16.22
CA ILE A 108 7.56 15.42 -16.86
C ILE A 108 6.40 14.78 -16.10
N CYS A 109 6.48 13.48 -15.82
CA CYS A 109 5.44 12.80 -15.04
C CYS A 109 5.26 13.43 -13.65
N LEU A 110 6.37 13.80 -12.99
CA LEU A 110 6.37 14.48 -11.70
C LEU A 110 5.68 15.84 -11.79
N ALA A 111 5.99 16.65 -12.80
CA ALA A 111 5.37 17.96 -12.99
C ALA A 111 3.85 17.84 -13.21
N VAL A 112 3.41 16.85 -13.99
CA VAL A 112 1.98 16.59 -14.22
C VAL A 112 1.28 16.12 -12.94
N ILE A 113 1.86 15.14 -12.24
CA ILE A 113 1.29 14.61 -10.98
C ILE A 113 1.25 15.69 -9.91
N ALA A 114 2.34 16.46 -9.73
CA ALA A 114 2.40 17.56 -8.79
C ALA A 114 1.38 18.66 -9.14
N GLY A 115 1.34 19.11 -10.40
CA GLY A 115 0.41 20.15 -10.84
C GLY A 115 -1.05 19.76 -10.60
N ILE A 116 -1.41 18.51 -10.86
CA ILE A 116 -2.79 18.04 -10.66
C ILE A 116 -3.08 17.76 -9.18
N SER A 117 -2.12 17.25 -8.41
CA SER A 117 -2.25 17.17 -6.95
C SER A 117 -2.47 18.56 -6.34
N TYR A 118 -1.78 19.59 -6.83
CA TYR A 118 -1.96 20.97 -6.39
C TYR A 118 -3.36 21.49 -6.73
N ALA A 119 -3.83 21.29 -7.96
CA ALA A 119 -5.20 21.63 -8.34
C ALA A 119 -6.23 20.86 -7.48
N GLY A 120 -5.98 19.57 -7.26
CA GLY A 120 -6.81 18.70 -6.41
C GLY A 120 -7.00 19.30 -5.02
N HIS A 121 -5.90 19.73 -4.41
CA HIS A 121 -5.92 20.39 -3.11
C HIS A 121 -6.72 21.70 -3.17
N GLN A 122 -6.44 22.60 -4.12
CA GLN A 122 -7.07 23.93 -4.12
C GLN A 122 -8.59 23.89 -4.30
N TYR A 123 -9.09 22.92 -5.07
CA TYR A 123 -10.51 22.88 -5.45
C TYR A 123 -11.34 21.83 -4.71
N PHE A 124 -10.75 20.76 -4.17
CA PHE A 124 -11.52 19.63 -3.60
C PHE A 124 -11.17 19.28 -2.15
N ALA A 125 -10.05 19.77 -1.59
CA ALA A 125 -9.69 19.42 -0.22
C ALA A 125 -10.58 20.16 0.79
N THR A 126 -11.27 19.42 1.65
CA THR A 126 -12.19 19.94 2.67
C THR A 126 -11.59 20.01 4.08
N GLU A 127 -10.34 19.59 4.27
CA GLU A 127 -9.73 19.50 5.61
C GLU A 127 -9.11 20.81 6.10
N ASN A 128 -9.28 21.07 7.41
CA ASN A 128 -8.72 22.23 8.09
C ASN A 128 -7.40 21.87 8.79
N PHE A 129 -6.28 22.45 8.32
CA PHE A 129 -4.95 22.28 8.91
C PHE A 129 -4.87 22.72 10.38
N ALA A 130 -5.83 23.52 10.88
CA ALA A 130 -5.87 23.97 12.28
C ALA A 130 -5.82 22.83 13.31
N ARG A 131 -6.36 21.64 13.00
CA ARG A 131 -6.29 20.47 13.88
C ARG A 131 -4.84 20.00 14.09
N HIS A 132 -4.05 19.98 13.01
CA HIS A 132 -2.63 19.61 13.05
C HIS A 132 -1.78 20.69 13.74
N LYS A 133 -2.15 21.97 13.60
CA LYS A 133 -1.49 23.07 14.31
C LYS A 133 -1.56 22.92 15.84
N ASN A 134 -2.70 22.48 16.38
CA ASN A 134 -2.86 22.21 17.81
C ASN A 134 -1.99 21.02 18.26
N VAL A 135 -2.00 19.93 17.49
CA VAL A 135 -1.14 18.75 17.67
C VAL A 135 0.34 19.14 17.78
N LEU A 136 0.83 20.00 16.90
CA LEU A 136 2.23 20.43 16.91
C LEU A 136 2.58 21.45 18.00
N SER A 137 1.63 22.32 18.38
CA SER A 137 1.79 23.21 19.54
C SER A 137 2.02 22.43 20.83
N ILE A 138 1.37 21.26 20.92
CA ILE A 138 1.44 20.39 22.08
C ILE A 138 2.71 19.56 22.07
N ILE A 139 3.27 19.18 20.90
CA ILE A 139 4.60 18.56 20.83
C ILE A 139 5.67 19.52 21.34
N TYR A 140 5.56 20.80 21.00
CA TYR A 140 6.48 21.81 21.50
C TYR A 140 6.37 21.95 23.03
N TRP A 141 5.17 21.81 23.59
CA TRP A 141 4.95 21.74 25.05
C TRP A 141 5.44 20.42 25.68
N LEU A 142 5.27 19.29 24.99
CA LEU A 142 5.73 17.96 25.41
C LEU A 142 7.27 17.87 25.44
N ARG A 143 7.98 18.71 24.66
CA ARG A 143 9.43 18.90 24.74
C ARG A 143 9.87 19.17 26.17
N ASP A 144 9.11 20.00 26.87
CA ASP A 144 9.41 20.46 28.23
C ASP A 144 8.61 19.68 29.30
N ASN A 145 7.59 18.92 28.89
CA ASN A 145 6.70 18.13 29.76
C ASN A 145 6.63 16.68 29.29
N PRO A 146 7.52 15.79 29.78
CA PRO A 146 7.56 14.40 29.34
C PRO A 146 6.30 13.65 29.81
N VAL A 147 5.52 13.15 28.84
CA VAL A 147 4.34 12.31 29.10
C VAL A 147 4.54 10.94 28.45
N SER A 148 4.15 9.90 29.19
CA SER A 148 4.30 8.48 28.83
C SER A 148 3.35 8.04 27.71
N PHE A 149 3.84 7.15 26.83
CA PHE A 149 3.11 6.54 25.70
C PHE A 149 1.87 5.71 26.07
N PHE A 150 1.81 5.17 27.29
CA PHE A 150 0.78 4.22 27.72
C PHE A 150 -0.10 4.75 28.83
N ASN A 151 0.22 5.96 29.32
CA ASN A 151 -0.69 6.62 30.21
C ASN A 151 -1.86 7.10 29.36
N ASN A 152 -3.05 6.55 29.63
CA ASN A 152 -4.30 6.81 28.94
C ASN A 152 -4.81 8.25 29.24
N SER A 153 -3.89 9.21 29.29
CA SER A 153 -4.19 10.61 29.45
C SER A 153 -5.06 11.03 28.26
N THR A 154 -6.24 11.51 28.59
CA THR A 154 -7.27 11.98 27.65
C THR A 154 -6.72 12.94 26.61
N PHE A 155 -5.62 13.64 26.89
CA PHE A 155 -4.97 14.58 25.99
C PHE A 155 -4.37 13.92 24.72
N TYR A 156 -3.68 12.78 24.81
CA TYR A 156 -3.10 12.13 23.61
C TYR A 156 -4.17 11.57 22.68
N ASN A 157 -5.20 10.92 23.24
CA ASN A 157 -6.35 10.40 22.48
C ASN A 157 -7.22 11.54 21.91
N PHE A 158 -7.39 12.65 22.64
CA PHE A 158 -8.09 13.85 22.16
C PHE A 158 -7.38 14.52 20.98
N LEU A 159 -6.05 14.42 20.93
CA LEU A 159 -5.21 15.00 19.88
C LEU A 159 -4.97 14.07 18.69
N GLY A 160 -5.39 12.81 18.77
CA GLY A 160 -5.28 11.85 17.67
C GLY A 160 -3.86 11.33 17.41
N PHE A 161 -2.95 11.44 18.38
CA PHE A 161 -1.60 10.87 18.25
C PHE A 161 -1.62 9.35 18.33
N LYS A 162 -1.01 8.70 17.34
CA LYS A 162 -0.91 7.23 17.28
C LYS A 162 0.56 6.81 17.38
N PRO A 163 0.97 6.09 18.44
CA PRO A 163 2.38 5.85 18.78
C PRO A 163 3.22 5.15 17.69
N PHE A 164 2.55 4.43 16.78
CA PHE A 164 3.18 3.60 15.76
C PHE A 164 3.16 4.19 14.35
N GLU A 165 2.46 5.31 14.15
CA GLU A 165 2.46 6.02 12.87
C GLU A 165 3.76 6.84 12.74
N SER A 166 4.85 6.14 12.41
CA SER A 166 6.18 6.71 12.23
C SER A 166 6.20 7.83 11.18
N TRP A 167 5.28 7.82 10.21
CA TRP A 167 5.13 8.91 9.24
C TRP A 167 4.79 10.25 9.89
N GLN A 168 3.83 10.28 10.83
CA GLN A 168 3.49 11.50 11.56
C GLN A 168 4.69 11.99 12.38
N THR A 169 5.32 11.07 13.10
CA THR A 169 6.51 11.36 13.93
C THR A 169 7.68 11.88 13.07
N PHE A 170 7.80 11.40 11.82
CA PHE A 170 8.78 11.87 10.86
C PHE A 170 8.46 13.26 10.30
N GLN A 171 7.20 13.59 10.03
CA GLN A 171 6.80 14.96 9.69
C GLN A 171 7.13 15.94 10.82
N ILE A 172 6.94 15.51 12.06
CA ILE A 172 7.26 16.28 13.27
C ILE A 172 8.76 16.52 13.40
N SER A 173 9.60 15.51 13.14
CA SER A 173 11.05 15.68 13.20
C SER A 173 11.54 16.70 12.15
N ALA A 174 10.95 16.72 10.95
CA ALA A 174 11.23 17.73 9.92
C ALA A 174 10.91 19.16 10.40
N VAL A 175 9.81 19.34 11.14
CA VAL A 175 9.44 20.64 11.73
C VAL A 175 10.45 21.08 12.78
N ILE A 176 10.86 20.18 13.68
CA ILE A 176 11.87 20.49 14.71
C ILE A 176 13.19 20.93 14.05
N LEU A 177 13.60 20.30 12.95
CA LEU A 177 14.81 20.66 12.20
C LEU A 177 14.73 22.05 11.56
N SER A 178 13.55 22.40 11.04
CA SER A 178 13.32 23.72 10.46
C SER A 178 13.30 24.85 11.49
N ARG A 179 13.31 24.51 12.80
CA ARG A 179 13.14 25.45 13.93
C ARG A 179 11.90 26.34 13.77
N ALA A 180 10.85 25.80 13.12
CA ALA A 180 9.62 26.53 12.88
C ALA A 180 8.91 26.83 14.20
N SER A 181 8.42 28.06 14.35
CA SER A 181 7.49 28.40 15.42
C SER A 181 6.10 27.80 15.13
N THR A 182 5.28 27.61 16.17
CA THR A 182 3.97 26.94 16.09
C THR A 182 3.05 27.44 14.97
N TYR A 183 3.11 28.73 14.63
CA TYR A 183 2.28 29.32 13.58
C TYR A 183 2.85 29.17 12.17
N GLN A 184 4.14 28.86 12.02
CA GLN A 184 4.83 28.66 10.72
C GLN A 184 4.91 27.19 10.29
N ILE A 185 4.43 26.26 11.12
CA ILE A 185 4.56 24.82 10.87
C ILE A 185 3.89 24.39 9.56
N GLN A 186 2.80 25.05 9.21
CA GLN A 186 2.10 24.82 7.96
C GLN A 186 2.99 25.12 6.74
N ASP A 187 3.84 26.14 6.82
CA ASP A 187 4.75 26.58 5.77
C ASP A 187 5.87 25.55 5.51
N VAL A 188 6.08 24.62 6.44
CA VAL A 188 7.09 23.55 6.32
C VAL A 188 6.43 22.23 5.96
N ILE A 189 5.42 21.79 6.70
CA ILE A 189 4.80 20.47 6.50
C ILE A 189 4.13 20.39 5.14
N ILE A 190 3.33 21.39 4.75
CA ILE A 190 2.55 21.29 3.51
C ILE A 190 3.46 21.15 2.29
N PRO A 191 4.47 22.02 2.07
CA PRO A 191 5.36 21.86 0.92
C PRO A 191 6.18 20.57 1.01
N PHE A 192 6.61 20.19 2.22
CA PHE A 192 7.38 18.97 2.43
C PHE A 192 6.61 17.71 2.03
N THR A 193 5.40 17.53 2.58
CA THR A 193 4.57 16.34 2.31
C THR A 193 4.12 16.30 0.85
N PHE A 194 3.76 17.44 0.28
CA PHE A 194 3.40 17.56 -1.13
C PHE A 194 4.52 17.09 -2.06
N ILE A 195 5.76 17.55 -1.83
CA ILE A 195 6.92 17.15 -2.65
C ILE A 195 7.17 15.64 -2.52
N ILE A 196 7.18 15.12 -1.29
CA ILE A 196 7.43 13.70 -1.04
C ILE A 196 6.35 12.82 -1.69
N GLU A 197 5.07 13.18 -1.52
CA GLU A 197 3.95 12.44 -2.09
C GLU A 197 3.97 12.46 -3.62
N ALA A 198 4.22 13.61 -4.25
CA ALA A 198 4.32 13.72 -5.70
C ALA A 198 5.43 12.82 -6.25
N VAL A 199 6.60 12.81 -5.60
CA VAL A 199 7.74 11.97 -5.99
C VAL A 199 7.44 10.48 -5.83
N ILE A 200 6.84 10.08 -4.70
CA ILE A 200 6.46 8.67 -4.46
C ILE A 200 5.40 8.22 -5.45
N SER A 201 4.31 8.98 -5.64
CA SER A 201 3.27 8.64 -6.62
C SER A 201 3.85 8.50 -8.04
N THR A 202 4.78 9.39 -8.42
CA THR A 202 5.47 9.31 -9.73
C THR A 202 6.32 8.04 -9.84
N SER A 203 7.06 7.68 -8.78
CA SER A 203 7.87 6.46 -8.74
C SER A 203 7.01 5.18 -8.81
N VAL A 204 5.85 5.17 -8.13
CA VAL A 204 4.86 4.08 -8.21
C VAL A 204 4.30 3.96 -9.63
N PHE A 205 3.91 5.09 -10.25
CA PHE A 205 3.44 5.12 -11.63
C PHE A 205 4.48 4.57 -12.62
N ILE A 206 5.74 5.03 -12.54
CA ILE A 206 6.81 4.50 -13.40
C ILE A 206 7.00 3.01 -13.19
N THR A 207 7.01 2.53 -11.94
CA THR A 207 7.17 1.10 -11.66
C THR A 207 6.04 0.28 -12.30
N MET A 208 4.79 0.77 -12.23
CA MET A 208 3.64 0.15 -12.87
C MET A 208 3.79 0.13 -14.39
N TYR A 209 4.07 1.29 -14.99
CA TYR A 209 4.23 1.44 -16.44
C TYR A 209 5.31 0.49 -16.97
N GLU A 210 6.49 0.47 -16.36
CA GLU A 210 7.59 -0.38 -16.81
C GLU A 210 7.33 -1.87 -16.58
N SER A 211 6.56 -2.23 -15.56
CA SER A 211 6.23 -3.63 -15.28
C SER A 211 5.26 -4.22 -16.31
N PHE A 212 4.34 -3.41 -16.85
CA PHE A 212 3.23 -3.91 -17.68
C PHE A 212 3.26 -3.45 -19.15
N ALA A 213 4.02 -2.41 -19.48
CA ALA A 213 4.18 -1.97 -20.86
C ALA A 213 5.12 -2.90 -21.63
N LYS A 214 4.63 -3.48 -22.73
CA LYS A 214 5.48 -4.27 -23.64
C LYS A 214 6.44 -3.37 -24.42
N LYS A 215 7.63 -3.88 -24.80
CA LYS A 215 8.60 -3.18 -25.66
C LYS A 215 7.99 -2.93 -27.05
N ARG A 216 7.89 -1.66 -27.44
CA ARG A 216 7.12 -1.18 -28.60
C ARG A 216 7.96 -0.32 -29.55
N THR A 217 7.34 0.14 -30.64
CA THR A 217 7.84 1.33 -31.35
C THR A 217 7.79 2.54 -30.44
N LYS A 218 8.75 3.47 -30.59
CA LYS A 218 8.86 4.67 -29.72
C LYS A 218 7.55 5.46 -29.63
N LEU A 219 6.80 5.58 -30.73
CA LEU A 219 5.53 6.31 -30.75
C LEU A 219 4.47 5.66 -29.83
N MET A 220 4.26 4.35 -29.92
CA MET A 220 3.23 3.68 -29.10
C MET A 220 3.64 3.59 -27.63
N GLU A 221 4.95 3.56 -27.35
CA GLU A 221 5.49 3.69 -26.01
C GLU A 221 5.06 5.02 -25.37
N TYR A 222 5.25 6.15 -26.07
CA TYR A 222 4.80 7.47 -25.61
C TYR A 222 3.29 7.59 -25.48
N VAL A 223 2.51 7.11 -26.47
CA VAL A 223 1.04 7.16 -26.40
C VAL A 223 0.54 6.40 -25.18
N THR A 224 1.07 5.21 -24.93
CA THR A 224 0.69 4.41 -23.76
C THR A 224 1.07 5.11 -22.46
N LEU A 225 2.27 5.71 -22.41
CA LEU A 225 2.72 6.46 -21.25
C LEU A 225 1.75 7.61 -20.94
N VAL A 226 1.42 8.44 -21.94
CA VAL A 226 0.50 9.57 -21.76
C VAL A 226 -0.89 9.11 -21.34
N VAL A 227 -1.49 8.13 -22.01
CA VAL A 227 -2.84 7.65 -21.66
C VAL A 227 -2.86 7.03 -20.26
N SER A 228 -1.84 6.24 -19.91
CA SER A 228 -1.71 5.68 -18.56
C SER A 228 -1.49 6.76 -17.49
N LEU A 229 -0.73 7.81 -17.78
CA LEU A 229 -0.49 8.94 -16.87
C LEU A 229 -1.79 9.72 -16.62
N VAL A 230 -2.54 10.05 -17.67
CA VAL A 230 -3.84 10.73 -17.55
C VAL A 230 -4.80 9.91 -16.69
N PHE A 231 -4.84 8.59 -16.90
CA PHE A 231 -5.71 7.72 -16.13
C PHE A 231 -5.26 7.59 -14.66
N PHE A 232 -3.96 7.42 -14.42
CA PHE A 232 -3.38 7.36 -13.07
C PHE A 232 -3.69 8.63 -12.28
N VAL A 233 -3.51 9.79 -12.90
CA VAL A 233 -3.82 11.06 -12.25
C VAL A 233 -5.32 11.24 -12.02
N SER A 234 -6.17 10.80 -12.94
CA SER A 234 -7.63 10.81 -12.74
C SER A 234 -8.03 9.96 -11.53
N THR A 235 -7.44 8.78 -11.36
CA THR A 235 -7.69 7.95 -10.16
C THR A 235 -7.24 8.64 -8.87
N LYS A 236 -6.16 9.42 -8.91
CA LYS A 236 -5.69 10.21 -7.77
C LYS A 236 -6.65 11.35 -7.40
N LEU A 237 -7.21 12.04 -8.39
CA LEU A 237 -8.24 13.07 -8.15
C LEU A 237 -9.49 12.48 -7.50
N VAL A 238 -9.90 11.28 -7.92
CA VAL A 238 -11.03 10.58 -7.30
C VAL A 238 -10.79 10.31 -5.81
N LEU A 239 -9.57 9.93 -5.41
CA LEU A 239 -9.22 9.79 -3.98
C LEU A 239 -9.41 11.10 -3.21
N SER A 240 -8.98 12.21 -3.79
CA SER A 240 -9.12 13.53 -3.16
C SER A 240 -10.59 13.91 -2.93
N ILE A 241 -11.50 13.51 -3.82
CA ILE A 241 -12.95 13.75 -3.67
C ILE A 241 -13.54 12.96 -2.49
N TYR A 242 -13.00 11.76 -2.22
CA TYR A 242 -13.44 10.91 -1.12
C TYR A 242 -12.79 11.25 0.24
N GLY A 243 -12.10 12.38 0.35
CA GLY A 243 -11.56 12.88 1.62
C GLY A 243 -10.17 12.37 1.99
N PHE A 244 -9.49 11.63 1.10
CA PHE A 244 -8.08 11.27 1.32
C PHE A 244 -7.19 12.48 1.02
N SER A 245 -6.85 13.23 2.08
CA SER A 245 -6.08 14.47 1.94
C SER A 245 -4.60 14.23 1.64
N PHE A 246 -4.01 15.06 0.79
CA PHE A 246 -2.64 14.94 0.27
C PHE A 246 -1.54 14.87 1.35
N TRP A 247 -1.82 15.27 2.59
CA TRP A 247 -0.85 15.27 3.70
C TRP A 247 -1.06 14.14 4.72
N SER A 248 -2.14 13.37 4.64
CA SER A 248 -2.43 12.33 5.63
C SER A 248 -1.59 11.06 5.41
N GLY A 249 -1.37 10.32 6.50
CA GLY A 249 -0.74 8.99 6.43
C GLY A 249 -1.54 8.00 5.56
N GLU A 250 -2.86 8.20 5.44
CA GLU A 250 -3.73 7.36 4.61
C GLU A 250 -3.39 7.41 3.13
N VAL A 251 -2.94 8.56 2.60
CA VAL A 251 -2.50 8.65 1.19
C VAL A 251 -1.19 7.88 0.96
N MET A 252 -0.27 7.92 1.93
CA MET A 252 0.96 7.10 1.87
C MET A 252 0.64 5.61 1.98
N PHE A 253 -0.33 5.25 2.84
CA PHE A 253 -0.86 3.89 2.92
C PHE A 253 -1.49 3.46 1.59
N VAL A 254 -2.29 4.31 0.94
CA VAL A 254 -2.85 4.04 -0.40
C VAL A 254 -1.75 3.76 -1.43
N ASN A 255 -0.73 4.61 -1.48
CA ASN A 255 0.42 4.40 -2.38
C ASN A 255 1.18 3.10 -2.07
N LEU A 256 1.31 2.72 -0.79
CA LEU A 256 1.96 1.47 -0.36
C LEU A 256 1.22 0.25 -0.88
N ILE A 257 -0.10 0.19 -0.68
CA ILE A 257 -0.93 -0.93 -1.15
C ILE A 257 -0.92 -1.01 -2.67
N PHE A 258 -1.06 0.14 -3.36
CA PHE A 258 -0.98 0.19 -4.81
C PHE A 258 0.35 -0.37 -5.31
N TYR A 259 1.46 0.06 -4.71
CA TYR A 259 2.80 -0.39 -5.05
C TYR A 259 3.00 -1.90 -4.79
N ALA A 260 2.54 -2.40 -3.63
CA ALA A 260 2.63 -3.82 -3.29
C ALA A 260 1.83 -4.72 -4.25
N ILE A 261 0.64 -4.27 -4.69
CA ILE A 261 -0.15 -4.97 -5.70
C ILE A 261 0.61 -4.98 -7.04
N VAL A 262 1.13 -3.83 -7.49
CA VAL A 262 1.92 -3.74 -8.74
C VAL A 262 3.13 -4.68 -8.71
N LEU A 263 3.88 -4.73 -7.61
CA LEU A 263 5.01 -5.63 -7.45
C LEU A 263 4.59 -7.10 -7.50
N THR A 264 3.45 -7.44 -6.88
CA THR A 264 2.94 -8.81 -6.88
C THR A 264 2.45 -9.24 -8.26
N LEU A 265 1.73 -8.38 -8.97
CA LEU A 265 1.29 -8.63 -10.35
C LEU A 265 2.50 -8.81 -11.29
N ASN A 266 3.53 -7.98 -11.14
CA ASN A 266 4.78 -8.15 -11.88
C ASN A 266 5.46 -9.49 -11.55
N TYR A 267 5.44 -9.89 -10.28
CA TYR A 267 5.98 -11.19 -9.85
C TYR A 267 5.22 -12.38 -10.46
N THR A 268 3.89 -12.31 -10.57
CA THR A 268 3.08 -13.39 -11.16
C THR A 268 3.02 -13.36 -12.68
N SER A 269 3.27 -12.20 -13.31
CA SER A 269 3.31 -12.08 -14.77
C SER A 269 4.63 -12.52 -15.40
N MET A 270 5.74 -12.55 -14.65
CA MET A 270 7.05 -12.99 -15.18
C MET A 270 7.08 -14.49 -15.56
N ASP A 271 7.90 -14.82 -16.57
CA ASP A 271 8.10 -16.20 -17.02
C ASP A 271 8.94 -17.03 -16.05
N TYR A 272 9.82 -16.37 -15.29
CA TYR A 272 10.68 -17.00 -14.30
C TYR A 272 10.42 -16.45 -12.90
N ARG A 273 10.65 -17.29 -11.90
CA ARG A 273 10.43 -16.96 -10.49
C ARG A 273 11.68 -16.37 -9.86
N GLU A 274 11.65 -15.08 -9.53
CA GLU A 274 12.76 -14.43 -8.83
C GLU A 274 12.75 -14.71 -7.33
N ARG A 275 13.87 -15.24 -6.81
CA ARG A 275 14.01 -15.74 -5.43
C ARG A 275 13.68 -14.70 -4.34
N HIS A 276 13.98 -13.43 -4.60
CA HIS A 276 13.93 -12.35 -3.60
C HIS A 276 12.70 -11.45 -3.73
N LYS A 277 11.90 -11.54 -4.81
CA LYS A 277 10.70 -10.71 -5.04
C LYS A 277 9.69 -10.83 -3.90
N ALA A 278 9.39 -12.05 -3.46
CA ALA A 278 8.44 -12.28 -2.37
C ALA A 278 8.89 -11.62 -1.04
N THR A 279 10.19 -11.65 -0.72
CA THR A 279 10.72 -11.00 0.49
C THR A 279 10.63 -9.48 0.38
N PHE A 280 10.91 -8.92 -0.79
CA PHE A 280 10.78 -7.49 -1.02
C PHE A 280 9.33 -6.99 -0.92
N ILE A 281 8.38 -7.73 -1.52
CA ILE A 281 6.95 -7.43 -1.38
C ILE A 281 6.54 -7.46 0.09
N GLY A 282 6.98 -8.46 0.85
CA GLY A 282 6.72 -8.53 2.29
C GLY A 282 7.34 -7.38 3.08
N MET A 283 8.57 -6.98 2.74
CA MET A 283 9.23 -5.83 3.35
C MET A 283 8.46 -4.54 3.07
N VAL A 284 8.04 -4.28 1.83
CA VAL A 284 7.20 -3.13 1.48
C VAL A 284 5.89 -3.15 2.27
N LEU A 285 5.23 -4.31 2.34
CA LEU A 285 3.97 -4.44 3.06
C LEU A 285 4.13 -4.16 4.56
N GLY A 286 5.21 -4.61 5.21
CA GLY A 286 5.47 -4.34 6.64
C GLY A 286 5.57 -2.86 7.02
N GLY A 287 5.74 -1.95 6.05
CA GLY A 287 5.76 -0.51 6.32
C GLY A 287 4.38 0.07 6.64
N TYR A 288 3.31 -0.69 6.45
CA TYR A 288 1.93 -0.19 6.51
C TYR A 288 1.56 0.48 7.84
N ILE A 289 2.05 -0.07 8.95
CA ILE A 289 1.69 0.39 10.31
C ILE A 289 2.27 1.77 10.61
N SER A 290 3.34 2.15 9.89
CA SER A 290 3.92 3.49 9.95
C SER A 290 3.04 4.57 9.33
N PHE A 291 2.07 4.20 8.50
CA PHE A 291 1.24 5.13 7.73
C PHE A 291 -0.22 5.17 8.19
N SER A 292 -0.82 4.03 8.52
CA SER A 292 -2.21 3.96 8.94
C SER A 292 -2.44 2.81 9.92
N TRP A 293 -2.36 3.14 11.21
CA TRP A 293 -2.62 2.20 12.30
C TRP A 293 -4.07 1.70 12.28
N ASP A 294 -5.03 2.59 12.03
CA ASP A 294 -6.46 2.23 12.06
C ASP A 294 -6.87 1.31 10.91
N SER A 295 -6.02 1.09 9.91
CA SER A 295 -6.28 0.22 8.75
C SER A 295 -5.48 -1.09 8.82
N SER A 296 -4.84 -1.40 9.95
CA SER A 296 -3.88 -2.51 10.07
C SER A 296 -4.44 -3.87 9.65
N TYR A 297 -5.67 -4.20 10.02
CA TYR A 297 -6.29 -5.49 9.67
C TYR A 297 -6.55 -5.66 8.17
N HIS A 298 -6.68 -4.56 7.43
CA HIS A 298 -6.90 -4.60 5.99
C HIS A 298 -5.72 -5.27 5.26
N ILE A 299 -4.51 -5.19 5.82
CA ILE A 299 -3.32 -5.87 5.28
C ILE A 299 -3.46 -7.39 5.32
N VAL A 300 -4.11 -7.96 6.34
CA VAL A 300 -4.36 -9.41 6.41
C VAL A 300 -5.25 -9.84 5.25
N PHE A 301 -6.27 -9.03 4.95
CA PHE A 301 -7.19 -9.29 3.84
C PHE A 301 -6.44 -9.26 2.51
N LEU A 302 -5.54 -8.29 2.33
CA LEU A 302 -4.68 -8.23 1.16
C LEU A 302 -3.79 -9.47 1.05
N ILE A 303 -3.08 -9.86 2.12
CA ILE A 303 -2.21 -11.05 2.14
C ILE A 303 -2.99 -12.31 1.76
N TYR A 304 -4.21 -12.47 2.28
CA TYR A 304 -5.09 -13.57 1.91
C TYR A 304 -5.41 -13.57 0.40
N CYS A 305 -5.69 -12.41 -0.19
CA CYS A 305 -5.92 -12.31 -1.63
C CYS A 305 -4.65 -12.61 -2.46
N LEU A 306 -3.48 -12.12 -2.02
CA LEU A 306 -2.20 -12.36 -2.68
C LEU A 306 -1.84 -13.86 -2.71
N PHE A 307 -2.23 -14.62 -1.69
CA PHE A 307 -2.08 -16.09 -1.66
C PHE A 307 -2.68 -16.75 -2.90
N PHE A 308 -3.90 -16.41 -3.27
CA PHE A 308 -4.58 -17.03 -4.41
C PHE A 308 -4.01 -16.58 -5.76
N VAL A 309 -3.57 -15.33 -5.85
CA VAL A 309 -2.92 -14.82 -7.08
C VAL A 309 -1.58 -15.53 -7.31
N ILE A 310 -0.76 -15.67 -6.26
CA ILE A 310 0.55 -16.33 -6.34
C ILE A 310 0.39 -17.84 -6.59
N GLN A 311 -0.52 -18.50 -5.87
CA GLN A 311 -0.80 -19.92 -6.08
C GLN A 311 -1.30 -20.18 -7.51
N ARG A 312 -2.16 -19.28 -8.05
CA ARG A 312 -2.63 -19.42 -9.42
C ARG A 312 -1.46 -19.47 -10.40
N LYS A 313 -0.39 -18.69 -10.22
CA LYS A 313 0.81 -18.76 -11.09
C LYS A 313 1.70 -19.96 -10.76
N PHE A 314 2.05 -20.16 -9.48
CA PHE A 314 3.02 -21.14 -9.03
C PHE A 314 2.32 -22.28 -8.27
N THR A 315 2.21 -23.44 -8.91
CA THR A 315 1.59 -24.64 -8.29
C THR A 315 2.48 -25.32 -7.24
N ARG A 316 3.78 -24.96 -7.20
CA ARG A 316 4.77 -25.47 -6.25
C ARG A 316 5.56 -24.34 -5.60
N ASN A 317 6.01 -24.57 -4.38
CA ASN A 317 6.76 -23.65 -3.54
C ASN A 317 6.03 -22.32 -3.22
N PHE A 318 4.75 -22.15 -3.54
CA PHE A 318 4.04 -20.90 -3.27
C PHE A 318 3.91 -20.63 -1.77
N THR A 319 3.87 -21.68 -0.94
CA THR A 319 3.79 -21.56 0.53
C THR A 319 4.99 -20.79 1.08
N LYS A 320 6.18 -21.00 0.49
CA LYS A 320 7.42 -20.28 0.85
C LYS A 320 7.34 -18.78 0.51
N ASP A 321 6.71 -18.44 -0.61
CA ASP A 321 6.55 -17.04 -1.00
C ASP A 321 5.58 -16.32 -0.08
N ILE A 322 4.49 -16.98 0.27
CA ILE A 322 3.48 -16.41 1.15
C ILE A 322 4.04 -16.19 2.54
N LEU A 323 4.84 -17.11 3.06
CA LEU A 323 5.54 -16.91 4.32
C LEU A 323 6.43 -15.66 4.29
N LYS A 324 7.20 -15.47 3.22
CA LYS A 324 8.06 -14.28 3.06
C LYS A 324 7.26 -12.98 2.94
N ILE A 325 6.10 -13.03 2.29
CA ILE A 325 5.23 -11.86 2.10
C ILE A 325 4.51 -11.50 3.41
N SER A 326 4.04 -12.49 4.17
CA SER A 326 3.20 -12.26 5.34
C SER A 326 3.98 -12.00 6.63
N MET A 327 5.24 -12.46 6.73
CA MET A 327 5.99 -12.47 7.99
C MET A 327 6.07 -11.09 8.65
N PHE A 328 6.52 -10.06 7.92
CA PHE A 328 6.67 -8.71 8.49
C PHE A 328 5.32 -8.15 8.96
N ALA A 329 4.32 -8.17 8.08
CA ALA A 329 3.01 -7.63 8.42
C ALA A 329 2.34 -8.33 9.61
N LEU A 330 2.50 -9.65 9.75
CA LEU A 330 1.93 -10.40 10.88
C LEU A 330 2.65 -10.10 12.19
N ILE A 331 3.97 -9.89 12.18
CA ILE A 331 4.72 -9.44 13.36
C ILE A 331 4.12 -8.11 13.85
N ASP A 332 3.95 -7.16 12.94
CA ASP A 332 3.40 -5.83 13.26
C ASP A 332 1.98 -5.92 13.85
N ILE A 333 1.13 -6.81 13.31
CA ILE A 333 -0.23 -7.03 13.81
C ILE A 333 -0.25 -7.65 15.21
N CYS A 334 0.67 -8.56 15.51
CA CYS A 334 0.77 -9.12 16.86
C CYS A 334 1.06 -8.00 17.88
N PHE A 335 2.04 -7.15 17.61
CA PHE A 335 2.39 -6.02 18.46
C PHE A 335 1.26 -4.99 18.55
N TYR A 336 0.62 -4.67 17.42
CA TYR A 336 -0.56 -3.82 17.36
C TYR A 336 -1.64 -4.27 18.38
N ASN A 337 -1.98 -5.55 18.37
CA ASN A 337 -3.02 -6.10 19.24
C ASN A 337 -2.63 -6.11 20.72
N ILE A 338 -1.36 -6.38 21.03
CA ILE A 338 -0.85 -6.35 22.42
C ILE A 338 -1.08 -4.95 23.03
N ILE A 339 -0.89 -3.90 22.24
CA ILE A 339 -0.90 -2.51 22.71
C ILE A 339 -2.32 -1.97 22.86
N LEU A 340 -3.21 -2.33 21.95
CA LEU A 340 -4.63 -2.06 22.13
C LEU A 340 -5.27 -2.92 23.24
N LYS A 341 -4.49 -3.75 23.94
CA LYS A 341 -4.95 -4.68 24.97
C LYS A 341 -5.98 -5.68 24.42
N LEU A 342 -5.92 -5.93 23.11
CA LEU A 342 -6.73 -6.91 22.39
C LEU A 342 -6.06 -8.28 22.48
N TYR A 343 -5.97 -8.80 23.71
CA TYR A 343 -5.17 -10.00 24.01
C TYR A 343 -5.64 -11.25 23.26
N ILE A 344 -6.96 -11.40 23.03
CA ILE A 344 -7.51 -12.54 22.27
C ILE A 344 -7.00 -12.50 20.83
N GLN A 345 -7.09 -11.34 20.18
CA GLN A 345 -6.58 -11.12 18.83
C GLN A 345 -5.07 -11.34 18.78
N ALA A 346 -4.32 -10.81 19.76
CA ALA A 346 -2.88 -11.03 19.85
C ALA A 346 -2.52 -12.52 19.92
N ILE A 347 -3.25 -13.31 20.69
CA ILE A 347 -3.06 -14.77 20.78
C ILE A 347 -3.34 -15.44 19.43
N ILE A 348 -4.43 -15.08 18.75
CA ILE A 348 -4.80 -15.66 17.44
C ILE A 348 -3.72 -15.38 16.40
N PHE A 349 -3.27 -14.12 16.26
CA PHE A 349 -2.24 -13.77 15.28
C PHE A 349 -0.87 -14.33 15.65
N SER A 350 -0.54 -14.42 16.95
CA SER A 350 0.69 -15.07 17.41
C SER A 350 0.70 -16.56 17.13
N ALA A 351 -0.44 -17.25 17.31
CA ALA A 351 -0.60 -18.65 16.94
C ALA A 351 -0.46 -18.86 15.43
N LEU A 352 -1.02 -17.96 14.62
CA LEU A 352 -0.87 -17.98 13.16
C LEU A 352 0.59 -17.76 12.74
N LEU A 353 1.29 -16.82 13.38
CA LEU A 353 2.72 -16.59 13.16
C LEU A 353 3.57 -17.79 13.57
N LEU A 354 3.26 -18.41 14.71
CA LEU A 354 3.93 -19.64 15.17
C LEU A 354 3.68 -20.79 14.20
N LEU A 355 2.45 -20.94 13.70
CA LEU A 355 2.12 -21.91 12.66
C LEU A 355 2.96 -21.67 11.39
N LEU A 356 3.14 -20.42 10.96
CA LEU A 356 4.00 -20.09 9.83
C LEU A 356 5.45 -20.47 10.09
N LEU A 357 5.99 -20.20 11.28
CA LEU A 357 7.35 -20.60 11.66
C LEU A 357 7.52 -22.12 11.67
N VAL A 358 6.54 -22.87 12.19
CA VAL A 358 6.51 -24.34 12.15
C VAL A 358 6.49 -24.84 10.70
N ILE A 359 5.68 -24.23 9.83
CA ILE A 359 5.66 -24.54 8.40
C ILE A 359 7.02 -24.24 7.75
N ALA A 360 7.69 -23.14 8.11
CA ALA A 360 9.04 -22.81 7.65
C ALA A 360 10.07 -23.88 8.05
N ALA A 361 10.01 -24.32 9.31
CA ALA A 361 10.88 -25.37 9.83
C ALA A 361 10.59 -26.71 9.12
N ALA A 362 9.31 -27.05 8.93
CA ALA A 362 8.89 -28.24 8.18
C ALA A 362 9.35 -28.21 6.71
N MET A 363 9.37 -27.04 6.06
CA MET A 363 9.96 -26.91 4.71
C MET A 363 11.45 -27.22 4.67
N THR A 364 12.16 -26.96 5.77
CA THR A 364 13.60 -27.20 5.86
C THR A 364 13.90 -28.67 6.10
N ASN A 365 13.09 -29.34 6.91
CA ASN A 365 13.36 -30.71 7.36
C ASN A 365 12.57 -31.80 6.59
N ASN A 366 11.34 -31.51 6.16
CA ASN A 366 10.39 -32.48 5.59
C ASN A 366 9.60 -31.87 4.42
N TYR A 367 10.31 -31.56 3.34
CA TYR A 367 9.73 -30.94 2.13
C TYR A 367 8.56 -31.76 1.53
N SER A 368 8.50 -33.07 1.76
CA SER A 368 7.43 -33.98 1.32
C SER A 368 6.04 -33.66 1.90
N VAL A 369 5.97 -33.11 3.11
CA VAL A 369 4.69 -32.73 3.74
C VAL A 369 4.16 -31.45 3.10
N VAL A 370 5.06 -30.50 2.83
CA VAL A 370 4.72 -29.23 2.17
C VAL A 370 4.27 -29.48 0.75
N THR A 371 4.93 -30.35 -0.01
CA THR A 371 4.49 -30.69 -1.36
C THR A 371 3.11 -31.36 -1.36
N LYS A 372 2.80 -32.23 -0.40
CA LYS A 372 1.45 -32.79 -0.23
C LYS A 372 0.41 -31.70 0.04
N PHE A 373 0.69 -30.76 0.93
CA PHE A 373 -0.19 -29.61 1.19
C PHE A 373 -0.39 -28.75 -0.05
N GLU A 374 0.67 -28.38 -0.76
CA GLU A 374 0.59 -27.57 -1.97
C GLU A 374 -0.21 -28.29 -3.07
N THR A 375 -0.01 -29.59 -3.22
CA THR A 375 -0.77 -30.42 -4.17
C THR A 375 -2.25 -30.52 -3.78
N PHE A 376 -2.56 -30.61 -2.49
CA PHE A 376 -3.94 -30.56 -1.99
C PHE A 376 -4.60 -29.21 -2.28
N VAL A 377 -3.92 -28.10 -1.97
CA VAL A 377 -4.43 -26.75 -2.23
C VAL A 377 -4.65 -26.53 -3.73
N ASP A 378 -3.72 -26.95 -4.57
CA ASP A 378 -3.82 -26.78 -6.02
C ASP A 378 -4.97 -27.61 -6.62
N SER A 379 -5.08 -28.89 -6.22
CA SER A 379 -6.13 -29.80 -6.71
C SER A 379 -7.53 -29.43 -6.20
N ARG A 380 -7.64 -28.85 -5.00
CA ARG A 380 -8.91 -28.47 -4.36
C ARG A 380 -9.07 -26.96 -4.25
N ILE A 381 -8.46 -26.19 -5.15
CA ILE A 381 -8.37 -24.73 -5.01
C ILE A 381 -9.73 -24.05 -4.84
N ARG A 382 -10.76 -24.53 -5.55
CA ARG A 382 -12.13 -24.00 -5.45
C ARG A 382 -12.73 -24.19 -4.05
N LEU A 383 -12.46 -25.33 -3.43
CA LEU A 383 -12.90 -25.60 -2.07
C LEU A 383 -12.12 -24.70 -1.11
N VAL A 384 -10.78 -24.73 -1.17
CA VAL A 384 -9.90 -24.02 -0.24
C VAL A 384 -10.16 -22.51 -0.22
N SER A 385 -10.41 -21.89 -1.38
CA SER A 385 -10.71 -20.45 -1.45
C SER A 385 -12.13 -20.07 -1.01
N LEU A 386 -13.07 -21.01 -0.93
CA LEU A 386 -14.43 -20.76 -0.42
C LEU A 386 -14.60 -21.06 1.07
N ILE A 387 -13.65 -21.77 1.70
CA ILE A 387 -13.73 -22.11 3.14
C ILE A 387 -13.95 -20.85 3.97
N LEU A 388 -13.06 -19.86 3.85
CA LEU A 388 -13.10 -18.68 4.70
C LEU A 388 -14.35 -17.81 4.44
N PRO A 389 -14.69 -17.44 3.18
CA PRO A 389 -15.95 -16.75 2.90
C PRO A 389 -17.19 -17.49 3.44
N SER A 390 -17.24 -18.81 3.27
CA SER A 390 -18.40 -19.61 3.70
C SER A 390 -18.55 -19.64 5.20
N ILE A 391 -17.44 -19.84 5.94
CA ILE A 391 -17.45 -19.81 7.41
C ILE A 391 -17.90 -18.44 7.91
N PHE A 392 -17.35 -17.35 7.36
CA PHE A 392 -17.73 -15.99 7.76
C PHE A 392 -19.21 -15.69 7.46
N MET A 393 -19.72 -16.13 6.31
CA MET A 393 -21.14 -15.99 5.98
C MET A 393 -22.03 -16.78 6.94
N VAL A 394 -21.72 -18.05 7.22
CA VAL A 394 -22.52 -18.91 8.11
C VAL A 394 -22.58 -18.33 9.52
N ILE A 395 -21.42 -17.92 10.07
CA ILE A 395 -21.37 -17.32 11.41
C ILE A 395 -22.17 -16.01 11.42
N SER A 396 -21.99 -15.14 10.43
CA SER A 396 -22.72 -13.87 10.34
C SER A 396 -24.24 -14.05 10.26
N ILE A 397 -24.70 -15.04 9.49
CA ILE A 397 -26.12 -15.40 9.40
C ILE A 397 -26.63 -15.90 10.76
N GLY A 398 -25.91 -16.81 11.42
CA GLY A 398 -26.29 -17.31 12.75
C GLY A 398 -26.41 -16.20 13.79
N MET A 399 -25.47 -15.24 13.79
CA MET A 399 -25.50 -14.09 14.71
C MET A 399 -26.65 -13.13 14.40
N THR A 400 -26.95 -12.92 13.11
CA THR A 400 -28.06 -12.07 12.68
C THR A 400 -29.41 -12.66 13.07
N LEU A 401 -29.58 -13.97 12.88
CA LEU A 401 -30.78 -14.69 13.32
C LEU A 401 -30.95 -14.65 14.85
N ASN A 402 -29.87 -14.77 15.61
CA ASN A 402 -29.90 -14.73 17.08
C ASN A 402 -30.21 -13.34 17.66
N SER A 403 -29.74 -12.27 16.99
CA SER A 403 -29.92 -10.89 17.47
C SER A 403 -31.24 -10.25 17.05
N GLY A 404 -32.00 -10.86 16.14
CA GLY A 404 -33.24 -10.28 15.59
C GLY A 404 -33.04 -8.97 14.81
N THR A 405 -31.79 -8.57 14.56
CA THR A 405 -31.44 -7.36 13.81
C THR A 405 -31.45 -7.64 12.31
N SER A 406 -31.82 -6.66 11.47
CA SER A 406 -31.73 -6.82 10.02
C SER A 406 -30.27 -7.01 9.56
N PHE A 407 -30.07 -7.68 8.42
CA PHE A 407 -28.74 -7.79 7.78
C PHE A 407 -28.23 -6.42 7.30
N VAL A 408 -29.15 -5.52 6.98
CA VAL A 408 -28.90 -4.14 6.56
C VAL A 408 -29.73 -3.25 7.47
N ASP A 409 -29.06 -2.56 8.38
CA ASP A 409 -29.70 -1.69 9.36
C ASP A 409 -29.53 -0.24 8.90
N SER A 410 -30.62 0.53 8.96
CA SER A 410 -30.70 1.89 8.41
C SER A 410 -29.81 2.89 9.13
N GLU A 411 -29.52 2.65 10.42
CA GLU A 411 -28.56 3.45 11.21
C GLU A 411 -27.11 3.01 10.97
N ASN A 412 -26.89 1.73 10.62
CA ASN A 412 -25.58 1.17 10.24
C ASN A 412 -25.36 1.12 8.72
N ASN A 413 -26.07 1.97 7.95
CA ASN A 413 -26.04 2.00 6.48
C ASN A 413 -24.68 2.33 5.84
N TYR A 414 -23.64 2.51 6.63
CA TYR A 414 -22.24 2.56 6.21
C TYR A 414 -21.67 1.18 5.84
N LEU A 415 -22.44 0.10 6.03
CA LEU A 415 -22.06 -1.31 5.81
C LEU A 415 -21.73 -1.70 4.36
N ASN A 416 -21.74 -0.75 3.43
CA ASN A 416 -21.12 -0.94 2.15
C ASN A 416 -20.32 0.32 1.78
N PHE A 417 -19.04 0.16 1.51
CA PHE A 417 -18.22 1.22 0.90
C PHE A 417 -18.92 1.80 -0.35
N ILE A 418 -19.69 0.97 -1.07
CA ILE A 418 -20.49 1.37 -2.23
C ILE A 418 -21.52 2.44 -1.85
N TYR A 419 -22.08 2.41 -0.64
CA TYR A 419 -22.99 3.46 -0.16
C TYR A 419 -22.27 4.80 -0.06
N VAL A 420 -21.06 4.83 0.52
CA VAL A 420 -20.21 6.03 0.56
C VAL A 420 -19.83 6.49 -0.86
N TRP A 421 -19.69 5.58 -1.80
CA TRP A 421 -19.28 5.94 -3.17
C TRP A 421 -20.42 6.38 -4.07
N THR A 422 -21.66 5.99 -3.76
CA THR A 422 -22.88 6.49 -4.40
C THR A 422 -23.37 7.82 -3.79
N THR A 423 -22.54 8.51 -2.98
CA THR A 423 -22.82 9.84 -2.41
C THR A 423 -23.17 10.91 -3.46
N ILE A 424 -22.79 10.70 -4.71
CA ILE A 424 -23.18 11.57 -5.85
C ILE A 424 -24.72 11.58 -6.01
N ILE A 425 -25.41 10.52 -5.59
CA ILE A 425 -26.88 10.42 -5.57
C ILE A 425 -27.40 11.08 -4.29
N LYS A 426 -27.94 12.31 -4.44
CA LYS A 426 -28.43 13.11 -3.31
C LYS A 426 -29.69 12.56 -2.61
N TRP A 427 -30.48 11.75 -3.31
CA TRP A 427 -31.73 11.18 -2.77
C TRP A 427 -31.44 9.87 -2.02
N GLU A 428 -31.67 9.86 -0.70
CA GLU A 428 -31.30 8.73 0.17
C GLU A 428 -31.93 7.40 -0.24
N SER A 429 -33.23 7.36 -0.52
CA SER A 429 -33.91 6.12 -0.92
C SER A 429 -33.39 5.59 -2.26
N ALA A 430 -33.11 6.47 -3.22
CA ALA A 430 -32.54 6.09 -4.51
C ALA A 430 -31.09 5.61 -4.35
N ARG A 431 -30.29 6.28 -3.50
CA ARG A 431 -28.91 5.88 -3.18
C ARG A 431 -28.86 4.51 -2.53
N TYR A 432 -29.76 4.23 -1.60
CA TYR A 432 -29.87 2.93 -0.93
C TYR A 432 -30.19 1.79 -1.91
N ILE A 433 -31.24 1.94 -2.74
CA ILE A 433 -31.63 0.93 -3.74
C ILE A 433 -30.50 0.71 -4.75
N THR A 434 -29.89 1.78 -5.25
CA THR A 434 -28.79 1.70 -6.23
C THR A 434 -27.59 0.97 -5.63
N THR A 435 -27.22 1.29 -4.40
CA THR A 435 -26.13 0.64 -3.67
C THR A 435 -26.40 -0.86 -3.49
N PHE A 436 -27.63 -1.22 -3.10
CA PHE A 436 -28.02 -2.61 -2.92
C PHE A 436 -27.92 -3.42 -4.23
N ILE A 437 -28.43 -2.87 -5.33
CA ILE A 437 -28.35 -3.52 -6.65
C ILE A 437 -26.89 -3.72 -7.07
N ILE A 438 -26.05 -2.69 -6.93
CA ILE A 438 -24.62 -2.79 -7.27
C ILE A 438 -23.93 -3.84 -6.39
N ALA A 439 -24.22 -3.86 -5.09
CA ALA A 439 -23.63 -4.82 -4.16
C ALA A 439 -23.96 -6.27 -4.52
N LEU A 440 -25.23 -6.54 -4.86
CA LEU A 440 -25.66 -7.85 -5.33
C LEU A 440 -25.05 -8.22 -6.68
N ALA A 441 -24.98 -7.28 -7.61
CA ALA A 441 -24.37 -7.51 -8.93
C ALA A 441 -22.89 -7.90 -8.78
N ILE A 442 -22.12 -7.17 -7.97
CA ILE A 442 -20.70 -7.50 -7.72
C ILE A 442 -20.57 -8.85 -7.02
N LEU A 443 -21.47 -9.20 -6.10
CA LEU A 443 -21.46 -10.51 -5.44
C LEU A 443 -21.69 -11.66 -6.43
N VAL A 444 -22.69 -11.52 -7.31
CA VAL A 444 -22.95 -12.50 -8.37
C VAL A 444 -21.75 -12.60 -9.32
N VAL A 445 -21.18 -11.47 -9.73
CA VAL A 445 -19.99 -11.45 -10.58
C VAL A 445 -18.80 -12.12 -9.88
N ALA A 446 -18.58 -11.86 -8.60
CA ALA A 446 -17.50 -12.47 -7.84
C ALA A 446 -17.65 -14.00 -7.73
N LEU A 447 -18.87 -14.48 -7.47
CA LEU A 447 -19.18 -15.92 -7.45
C LEU A 447 -19.01 -16.57 -8.83
N VAL A 448 -19.53 -15.96 -9.89
CA VAL A 448 -19.39 -16.50 -11.26
C VAL A 448 -17.93 -16.51 -11.69
N TRP A 449 -17.22 -15.39 -11.47
CA TRP A 449 -15.80 -15.27 -11.78
C TRP A 449 -14.99 -16.36 -11.10
N PHE A 450 -15.29 -16.67 -9.84
CA PHE A 450 -14.62 -17.72 -9.10
C PHE A 450 -14.63 -19.09 -9.78
N PHE A 451 -15.75 -19.48 -10.38
CA PHE A 451 -15.87 -20.75 -11.10
C PHE A 451 -15.22 -20.72 -12.49
N VAL A 452 -15.19 -19.56 -13.14
CA VAL A 452 -14.76 -19.43 -14.53
C VAL A 452 -13.29 -18.99 -14.65
N ARG A 453 -12.68 -18.40 -13.61
CA ARG A 453 -11.30 -17.84 -13.63
C ARG A 453 -10.25 -18.82 -14.14
N ALA A 454 -10.42 -20.11 -13.88
CA ALA A 454 -9.51 -21.17 -14.36
C ALA A 454 -9.43 -21.27 -15.90
N LYS A 455 -10.46 -20.79 -16.62
CA LYS A 455 -10.51 -20.77 -18.10
C LYS A 455 -9.75 -19.60 -18.71
N PHE A 456 -9.45 -18.55 -17.93
CA PHE A 456 -8.76 -17.36 -18.43
C PHE A 456 -7.24 -17.52 -18.33
N LYS A 457 -6.53 -17.07 -19.38
CA LYS A 457 -5.06 -17.00 -19.38
C LYS A 457 -4.58 -16.13 -18.22
N LYS A 458 -3.52 -16.55 -17.54
CA LYS A 458 -2.89 -15.80 -16.45
C LYS A 458 -2.17 -14.59 -17.05
N ASP A 459 -2.67 -13.41 -16.75
CA ASP A 459 -2.12 -12.12 -17.18
C ASP A 459 -2.30 -11.09 -16.05
N PHE A 460 -1.56 -10.00 -16.08
CA PHE A 460 -1.59 -8.98 -15.03
C PHE A 460 -3.00 -8.38 -14.84
N LEU A 461 -3.83 -8.31 -15.90
CA LEU A 461 -5.24 -7.92 -15.81
C LEU A 461 -6.10 -8.97 -15.08
N THR A 462 -5.98 -10.25 -15.45
CA THR A 462 -6.80 -11.30 -14.82
C THR A 462 -6.44 -11.49 -13.36
N ASP A 463 -5.16 -11.32 -13.02
CA ASP A 463 -4.66 -11.41 -11.65
C ASP A 463 -5.16 -10.22 -10.81
N SER A 464 -5.24 -9.02 -11.40
CA SER A 464 -5.82 -7.83 -10.74
C SER A 464 -7.32 -8.02 -10.46
N VAL A 465 -8.07 -8.56 -11.43
CA VAL A 465 -9.51 -8.84 -11.29
C VAL A 465 -9.74 -9.96 -10.26
N ASP A 466 -8.92 -11.01 -10.26
CA ASP A 466 -8.94 -12.08 -9.24
C ASP A 466 -8.78 -11.48 -7.84
N LEU A 467 -7.77 -10.63 -7.66
CA LEU A 467 -7.48 -10.00 -6.38
C LEU A 467 -8.69 -9.19 -5.88
N MET A 468 -9.28 -8.35 -6.73
CA MET A 468 -10.44 -7.53 -6.40
C MET A 468 -11.69 -8.36 -6.04
N LEU A 469 -12.04 -9.34 -6.87
CA LEU A 469 -13.27 -10.12 -6.69
C LEU A 469 -13.19 -11.10 -5.52
N ILE A 470 -12.02 -11.70 -5.27
CA ILE A 470 -11.79 -12.54 -4.08
C ILE A 470 -11.82 -11.69 -2.81
N SER A 471 -11.26 -10.48 -2.85
CA SER A 471 -11.30 -9.55 -1.72
C SER A 471 -12.74 -9.17 -1.38
N TYR A 472 -13.53 -8.79 -2.40
CA TYR A 472 -14.94 -8.47 -2.22
C TYR A 472 -15.73 -9.64 -1.63
N LEU A 473 -15.60 -10.84 -2.20
CA LEU A 473 -16.33 -12.02 -1.74
C LEU A 473 -16.02 -12.38 -0.28
N THR A 474 -14.74 -12.28 0.10
CA THR A 474 -14.26 -12.73 1.41
C THR A 474 -14.45 -11.69 2.51
N PHE A 475 -14.25 -10.41 2.24
CA PHE A 475 -14.12 -9.40 3.30
C PHE A 475 -15.04 -8.19 3.19
N TYR A 476 -15.51 -7.86 1.97
CA TYR A 476 -16.33 -6.66 1.77
C TYR A 476 -17.77 -6.96 1.32
N ASN A 477 -18.15 -8.23 1.31
CA ASN A 477 -19.53 -8.66 1.19
C ASN A 477 -20.32 -8.12 2.41
N PRO A 478 -21.46 -7.42 2.22
CA PRO A 478 -22.28 -6.88 3.31
C PRO A 478 -22.61 -7.90 4.41
N ILE A 479 -22.82 -9.17 4.05
CA ILE A 479 -23.09 -10.25 5.01
C ILE A 479 -21.86 -10.49 5.89
N VAL A 480 -20.67 -10.55 5.31
CA VAL A 480 -19.43 -10.86 6.02
C VAL A 480 -18.94 -9.67 6.85
N VAL A 481 -19.09 -8.44 6.35
CA VAL A 481 -18.67 -7.22 7.05
C VAL A 481 -19.33 -7.11 8.43
N LYS A 482 -20.61 -7.51 8.57
CA LYS A 482 -21.31 -7.53 9.86
C LYS A 482 -20.60 -8.39 10.91
N PHE A 483 -20.07 -9.55 10.52
CA PHE A 483 -19.25 -10.38 11.40
C PHE A 483 -17.90 -9.74 11.70
N ILE A 484 -17.21 -9.20 10.69
CA ILE A 484 -15.90 -8.57 10.88
C ILE A 484 -15.99 -7.36 11.82
N ASN A 485 -17.05 -6.55 11.72
CA ASN A 485 -17.29 -5.39 12.59
C ASN A 485 -17.34 -5.74 14.08
N LEU A 486 -17.73 -6.96 14.44
CA LEU A 486 -17.76 -7.40 15.84
C LEU A 486 -16.35 -7.56 16.43
N PHE A 487 -15.39 -7.97 15.60
CA PHE A 487 -13.99 -8.13 16.01
C PHE A 487 -13.15 -6.88 15.75
N TYR A 488 -13.62 -6.02 14.84
CA TYR A 488 -12.93 -4.82 14.40
C TYR A 488 -13.96 -3.69 14.12
N PRO A 489 -14.42 -2.99 15.18
CA PRO A 489 -15.48 -1.98 15.06
C PRO A 489 -15.13 -0.81 14.15
N SER A 490 -13.84 -0.52 13.95
CA SER A 490 -13.34 0.53 13.06
C SER A 490 -13.24 0.10 11.57
N MET A 491 -13.64 -1.12 11.23
CA MET A 491 -13.80 -1.56 9.83
C MET A 491 -14.79 -0.67 9.07
N THR A 492 -15.86 -0.22 9.73
CA THR A 492 -16.88 0.67 9.15
C THR A 492 -16.35 2.09 8.93
N SER A 493 -15.44 2.57 9.79
CA SER A 493 -14.86 3.91 9.69
C SER A 493 -13.72 3.99 8.67
N SER A 494 -12.91 2.94 8.52
CA SER A 494 -11.83 2.82 7.51
C SER A 494 -12.31 2.33 6.13
N ASN A 495 -13.61 2.49 5.91
CA ASN A 495 -14.46 1.90 4.89
C ASN A 495 -13.78 1.64 3.53
N GLY A 496 -13.56 0.36 3.19
CA GLY A 496 -13.29 -0.08 1.82
C GLY A 496 -12.04 0.47 1.14
N ILE A 497 -11.11 1.10 1.87
CA ILE A 497 -9.90 1.73 1.31
C ILE A 497 -9.16 0.77 0.38
N ILE A 498 -8.96 -0.48 0.81
CA ILE A 498 -8.30 -1.48 -0.05
C ILE A 498 -9.12 -1.82 -1.29
N MET A 499 -10.45 -1.89 -1.23
CA MET A 499 -11.27 -2.10 -2.43
C MET A 499 -11.17 -0.93 -3.41
N ILE A 500 -11.08 0.32 -2.92
CA ILE A 500 -10.82 1.49 -3.78
C ILE A 500 -9.50 1.30 -4.50
N ILE A 501 -8.45 0.99 -3.75
CA ILE A 501 -7.10 0.86 -4.28
C ILE A 501 -7.05 -0.29 -5.30
N GLN A 502 -7.66 -1.43 -4.99
CA GLN A 502 -7.75 -2.56 -5.92
C GLN A 502 -8.52 -2.19 -7.20
N GLY A 503 -9.63 -1.47 -7.09
CA GLY A 503 -10.38 -0.95 -8.23
C GLY A 503 -9.55 0.03 -9.07
N MET A 504 -8.80 0.92 -8.43
CA MET A 504 -7.88 1.85 -9.11
C MET A 504 -6.74 1.11 -9.81
N VAL A 505 -6.17 0.08 -9.19
CA VAL A 505 -5.15 -0.77 -9.82
C VAL A 505 -5.75 -1.47 -11.03
N VAL A 506 -6.92 -2.11 -10.90
CA VAL A 506 -7.62 -2.78 -12.02
C VAL A 506 -7.83 -1.81 -13.17
N ALA A 507 -8.30 -0.60 -12.88
CA ALA A 507 -8.60 0.40 -13.89
C ALA A 507 -7.33 0.90 -14.61
N ASN A 508 -6.24 1.18 -13.86
CA ASN A 508 -4.94 1.55 -14.44
C ASN A 508 -4.33 0.40 -15.28
N VAL A 509 -4.40 -0.83 -14.77
CA VAL A 509 -3.94 -2.04 -15.46
C VAL A 509 -4.73 -2.29 -16.74
N LEU A 510 -6.05 -2.11 -16.71
CA LEU A 510 -6.93 -2.26 -17.86
C LEU A 510 -6.52 -1.34 -19.00
N VAL A 511 -6.19 -0.08 -18.70
CA VAL A 511 -5.73 0.89 -19.72
C VAL A 511 -4.44 0.40 -20.40
N ILE A 512 -3.44 -0.01 -19.62
CA ILE A 512 -2.17 -0.53 -20.17
C ILE A 512 -2.42 -1.80 -20.99
N TRP A 513 -3.30 -2.69 -20.52
CA TRP A 513 -3.68 -3.91 -21.22
C TRP A 513 -4.40 -3.63 -22.55
N LEU A 514 -5.33 -2.68 -22.58
CA LEU A 514 -6.01 -2.26 -23.79
C LEU A 514 -5.02 -1.70 -24.82
N CYS A 515 -4.11 -0.81 -24.39
CA CYS A 515 -3.05 -0.29 -25.26
C CYS A 515 -2.16 -1.43 -25.81
N ASN A 516 -1.74 -2.37 -24.96
CA ASN A 516 -0.98 -3.56 -25.37
C ASN A 516 -1.75 -4.40 -26.43
N LYS A 517 -3.08 -4.52 -26.30
CA LYS A 517 -3.92 -5.33 -27.18
C LYS A 517 -4.20 -4.67 -28.53
N VAL A 518 -4.38 -3.35 -28.57
CA VAL A 518 -4.51 -2.60 -29.82
C VAL A 518 -3.26 -2.73 -30.67
N ASP A 519 -2.08 -2.67 -30.05
CA ASP A 519 -0.80 -2.79 -30.75
C ASP A 519 -0.54 -4.19 -31.31
N ALA A 520 -0.93 -5.24 -30.58
CA ALA A 520 -0.77 -6.62 -31.04
C ALA A 520 -1.55 -6.95 -32.33
N ARG A 521 -2.49 -6.09 -32.75
CA ARG A 521 -3.24 -6.23 -34.02
C ARG A 521 -2.49 -5.65 -35.23
N LYS A 522 -1.39 -4.91 -35.02
CA LYS A 522 -0.57 -4.39 -36.12
C LYS A 522 0.40 -5.49 -36.59
N PRO A 523 0.52 -5.76 -37.90
CA PRO A 523 1.45 -6.77 -38.39
C PRO A 523 2.88 -6.41 -37.95
N GLU A 524 3.61 -7.38 -37.41
CA GLU A 524 5.03 -7.21 -37.10
C GLU A 524 5.75 -6.79 -38.38
N GLN A 525 6.28 -5.57 -38.42
CA GLN A 525 7.22 -5.19 -39.46
C GLN A 525 8.46 -6.09 -39.30
N LEU A 526 8.61 -7.05 -40.21
CA LEU A 526 9.81 -7.87 -40.35
C LEU A 526 11.05 -6.96 -40.32
N LYS A 527 11.75 -6.93 -39.18
CA LYS A 527 13.07 -6.31 -39.11
C LYS A 527 14.01 -7.19 -39.92
N ILE A 528 14.24 -6.83 -41.18
CA ILE A 528 15.32 -7.39 -41.99
C ILE A 528 16.63 -7.01 -41.30
N ILE A 529 17.20 -7.96 -40.55
CA ILE A 529 18.57 -7.85 -40.07
C ILE A 529 19.43 -7.95 -41.33
N LYS A 530 19.86 -6.79 -41.86
CA LYS A 530 20.96 -6.77 -42.84
C LYS A 530 22.16 -7.40 -42.13
N LYS A 531 22.51 -8.64 -42.52
CA LYS A 531 23.79 -9.25 -42.13
C LYS A 531 24.89 -8.24 -42.47
N TYR A 532 25.59 -7.74 -41.46
CA TYR A 532 26.85 -7.07 -41.68
C TYR A 532 27.82 -8.13 -42.21
N ASN A 533 28.25 -8.00 -43.46
CA ASN A 533 29.41 -8.73 -43.97
C ASN A 533 30.63 -8.23 -43.19
N TRP A 534 31.08 -9.01 -42.21
CA TRP A 534 32.34 -8.80 -41.48
C TRP A 534 33.57 -9.22 -42.30
N ILE A 535 33.51 -9.12 -43.63
CA ILE A 535 34.65 -9.33 -44.52
C ILE A 535 34.54 -8.31 -45.65
N LYS A 536 35.15 -7.14 -45.42
CA LYS A 536 35.86 -6.35 -46.43
C LYS A 536 36.84 -5.44 -45.72
#